data_AF-A0A0Q4DNP3-F1
#
_entry.id   AF-A0A0Q4DNP3-F1
#
_cell.length_a   1.000
_cell.length_b   1.000
_cell.length_c   1.000
_cell.angle_alpha   90.00
_cell.angle_beta   90.00
_cell.angle_gamma   90.00
#
_symmetry.space_group_name_H-M   'P 1'
#
loop_
_entity.id
_entity.type
_entity.pdbx_description
1 polymer ?
#
loop_
_entity_poly.entity_id
_entity_poly.type
_entity_poly.pdbx_seq_one_letter_code
_entity_poly.pdbx_strand_id
1 'polypeptide(L)'
;MPVMVGALALFRRVWWLVPIAALAAGWWWTDRQLADVRLTLARERQVWTQDRAEAEKAKLKAERDAANRVAAAAMSYADRLANRAPIILESTNTVREYAQTDAGRVRCRAADRVQAIDLLDTRLAEAAAAPGRRDRAVPADAAAPASGR
;
A
#
# COMPACT_ATOMS: atom_id res chain seq x y z
N MET A 1 -47.22 75.45 -9.63
CA MET A 1 -46.65 74.25 -8.97
C MET A 1 -47.60 73.02 -9.05
N PRO A 2 -47.98 72.52 -10.24
CA PRO A 2 -48.88 71.36 -10.34
C PRO A 2 -48.18 69.99 -10.22
N VAL A 3 -46.86 69.94 -10.45
CA VAL A 3 -46.08 68.68 -10.50
C VAL A 3 -45.99 68.00 -9.12
N MET A 4 -45.86 68.78 -8.04
CA MET A 4 -45.80 68.25 -6.66
C MET A 4 -47.14 67.65 -6.20
N VAL A 5 -48.27 68.23 -6.62
CA VAL A 5 -49.61 67.74 -6.22
C VAL A 5 -49.96 66.44 -6.94
N GLY A 6 -49.60 66.31 -8.23
CA GLY A 6 -49.76 65.06 -8.97
C GLY A 6 -48.89 63.92 -8.43
N ALA A 7 -47.65 64.23 -8.01
CA ALA A 7 -46.75 63.27 -7.39
C ALA A 7 -47.29 62.74 -6.04
N LEU A 8 -47.86 63.60 -5.19
CA LEU A 8 -48.48 63.18 -3.93
C LEU A 8 -49.73 62.30 -4.15
N ALA A 9 -50.54 62.59 -5.16
CA ALA A 9 -51.74 61.80 -5.47
C ALA A 9 -51.39 60.38 -5.96
N LEU A 10 -50.35 60.24 -6.80
CA LEU A 10 -49.81 58.96 -7.21
C LEU A 10 -49.18 58.19 -6.04
N PHE A 11 -48.44 58.89 -5.17
CA PHE A 11 -47.82 58.28 -3.99
C PHE A 11 -48.86 57.70 -3.03
N ARG A 12 -49.99 58.40 -2.81
CA ARG A 12 -51.10 57.88 -1.98
C ARG A 12 -51.77 56.65 -2.60
N ARG A 13 -51.78 56.54 -3.93
CA ARG A 13 -52.38 55.42 -4.66
C ARG A 13 -51.45 54.20 -4.76
N VAL A 14 -50.14 54.43 -4.81
CA VAL A 14 -49.09 53.40 -4.96
C VAL A 14 -48.49 52.97 -3.62
N TRP A 15 -48.76 53.69 -2.52
CA TRP A 15 -48.33 53.35 -1.16
C TRP A 15 -48.58 51.88 -0.77
N TRP A 16 -49.70 51.28 -1.20
CA TRP A 16 -50.02 49.87 -0.93
C TRP A 16 -49.10 48.86 -1.63
N LEU A 17 -48.36 49.28 -2.66
CA LEU A 17 -47.35 48.45 -3.33
C LEU A 17 -46.00 48.44 -2.60
N VAL A 18 -45.75 49.39 -1.70
CA VAL A 18 -44.52 49.45 -0.89
C VAL A 18 -44.30 48.18 -0.06
N PRO A 19 -45.28 47.64 0.70
CA PRO A 19 -45.07 46.39 1.43
C PRO A 19 -44.81 45.20 0.51
N ILE A 20 -45.45 45.15 -0.66
CA ILE A 20 -45.24 44.09 -1.66
C ILE A 20 -43.82 44.17 -2.24
N ALA A 21 -43.37 45.37 -2.59
CA ALA A 21 -42.01 45.61 -3.07
C ALA A 21 -40.95 45.31 -1.99
N ALA A 22 -41.23 45.65 -0.73
CA ALA A 22 -40.36 45.32 0.40
C ALA A 22 -40.27 43.81 0.63
N LEU A 23 -41.40 43.08 0.53
CA LEU A 23 -41.41 41.61 0.61
C LEU A 23 -40.66 40.97 -0.56
N ALA A 24 -40.86 41.48 -1.78
CA ALA A 24 -40.14 40.98 -2.96
C ALA A 24 -38.63 41.22 -2.87
N ALA A 25 -38.21 42.39 -2.39
CA ALA A 25 -36.81 42.70 -2.16
C ALA A 25 -36.20 41.84 -1.05
N GLY A 26 -36.93 41.62 0.05
CA GLY A 26 -36.52 40.73 1.13
C GLY A 26 -36.37 39.29 0.66
N TRP A 27 -37.33 38.79 -0.11
CA TRP A 27 -37.27 37.44 -0.70
C TRP A 27 -36.09 37.29 -1.64
N TRP A 28 -35.88 38.24 -2.55
CA TRP A 28 -34.75 38.23 -3.47
C TRP A 28 -33.39 38.26 -2.75
N TRP A 29 -33.29 39.02 -1.66
CA TRP A 29 -32.09 39.05 -0.82
C TRP A 29 -31.81 37.68 -0.18
N THR A 30 -32.84 37.02 0.36
CA THR A 30 -32.68 35.68 0.96
C THR A 30 -32.35 34.61 -0.08
N ASP A 31 -32.94 34.70 -1.28
CA ASP A 31 -32.68 33.75 -2.37
C ASP A 31 -31.22 33.86 -2.87
N ARG A 32 -30.69 35.09 -2.97
CA ARG A 32 -29.27 35.36 -3.24
C ARG A 32 -28.35 34.69 -2.21
N GLN A 33 -28.63 34.86 -0.92
CA GLN A 33 -27.80 34.24 0.12
C GLN A 33 -27.86 32.70 0.07
N LEU A 34 -29.03 32.13 -0.19
CA LEU A 34 -29.18 30.68 -0.35
C LEU A 34 -28.47 30.17 -1.60
N ALA A 35 -28.47 30.93 -2.70
CA ALA A 35 -27.74 30.59 -3.91
C ALA A 35 -26.21 30.54 -3.66
N ASP A 36 -25.67 31.54 -2.95
CA ASP A 36 -24.24 31.58 -2.61
C ASP A 36 -23.83 30.39 -1.74
N VAL A 37 -24.62 30.06 -0.70
CA VAL A 37 -24.38 28.88 0.15
C VAL A 37 -24.49 27.57 -0.63
N ARG A 38 -25.42 27.47 -1.58
CA ARG A 38 -25.52 26.28 -2.44
C ARG A 38 -24.32 26.14 -3.34
N LEU A 39 -23.80 27.24 -3.89
CA LEU A 39 -22.60 27.24 -4.72
C LEU A 39 -21.36 26.84 -3.92
N THR A 40 -21.19 27.35 -2.70
CA THR A 40 -20.06 26.95 -1.85
C THR A 40 -20.14 25.48 -1.45
N LEU A 41 -21.31 25.00 -1.00
CA LEU A 41 -21.52 23.59 -0.67
C LEU A 41 -21.32 22.66 -1.87
N ALA A 42 -21.75 23.07 -3.07
CA ALA A 42 -21.52 22.30 -4.29
C ALA A 42 -20.02 22.22 -4.63
N ARG A 43 -19.29 23.33 -4.49
CA ARG A 43 -17.85 23.36 -4.70
C ARG A 43 -17.11 22.50 -3.68
N GLU A 44 -17.46 22.58 -2.40
CA GLU A 44 -16.86 21.74 -1.36
C GLU A 44 -17.11 20.25 -1.59
N ARG A 45 -18.34 19.86 -1.97
CA ARG A 45 -18.65 18.48 -2.33
C ARG A 45 -17.84 18.01 -3.53
N GLN A 46 -17.69 18.85 -4.56
CA GLN A 46 -16.89 18.50 -5.73
C GLN A 46 -15.43 18.25 -5.36
N VAL A 47 -14.81 19.15 -4.58
CA VAL A 47 -13.44 18.98 -4.09
C VAL A 47 -13.31 17.69 -3.30
N TRP A 48 -14.22 17.42 -2.35
CA TRP A 48 -14.17 16.21 -1.55
C TRP A 48 -14.32 14.92 -2.38
N THR A 49 -15.19 14.94 -3.40
CA THR A 49 -15.32 13.80 -4.31
C THR A 49 -14.09 13.59 -5.19
N GLN A 50 -13.44 14.67 -5.62
CA GLN A 50 -12.20 14.62 -6.40
C GLN A 50 -11.07 14.06 -5.54
N ASP A 51 -10.86 14.60 -4.33
CA ASP A 51 -9.84 14.12 -3.39
C ASP A 51 -10.02 12.63 -3.08
N ARG A 52 -11.27 12.17 -2.90
CA ARG A 52 -11.57 10.76 -2.65
C ARG A 52 -11.23 9.89 -3.86
N ALA A 53 -11.59 10.33 -5.06
CA ALA A 53 -11.27 9.62 -6.30
C ALA A 53 -9.77 9.56 -6.57
N GLU A 54 -9.02 10.64 -6.26
CA GLU A 54 -7.56 10.66 -6.36
C GLU A 54 -6.91 9.74 -5.34
N ALA A 55 -7.39 9.75 -4.09
CA ALA A 55 -6.92 8.84 -3.06
C ALA A 55 -7.15 7.36 -3.42
N GLU A 56 -8.31 7.02 -4.00
CA GLU A 56 -8.61 5.67 -4.48
C GLU A 56 -7.69 5.27 -5.65
N LYS A 57 -7.46 6.16 -6.61
CA LYS A 57 -6.49 5.93 -7.70
C LYS A 57 -5.08 5.71 -7.17
N ALA A 58 -4.66 6.49 -6.17
CA ALA A 58 -3.35 6.35 -5.54
C ALA A 58 -3.19 5.01 -4.82
N LYS A 59 -4.23 4.56 -4.10
CA LYS A 59 -4.25 3.23 -3.46
C LYS A 59 -4.13 2.09 -4.49
N LEU A 60 -4.96 2.12 -5.53
CA LEU A 60 -4.92 1.10 -6.59
C LEU A 60 -3.56 1.06 -7.30
N LYS A 61 -2.94 2.22 -7.52
CA LYS A 61 -1.59 2.30 -8.08
C LYS A 61 -0.55 1.69 -7.13
N ALA A 62 -0.61 2.02 -5.84
CA ALA A 62 0.31 1.47 -4.85
C ALA A 62 0.19 -0.06 -4.72
N GLU A 63 -1.03 -0.60 -4.78
CA GLU A 63 -1.28 -2.05 -4.78
C GLU A 63 -0.67 -2.73 -6.02
N ARG A 64 -0.87 -2.14 -7.21
CA ARG A 64 -0.26 -2.63 -8.45
C ARG A 64 1.27 -2.59 -8.39
N ASP A 65 1.84 -1.49 -7.92
CA ASP A 65 3.29 -1.33 -7.79
C ASP A 65 3.87 -2.31 -6.76
N ALA A 66 3.16 -2.58 -5.66
CA ALA A 66 3.53 -3.60 -4.71
C ALA A 66 3.51 -5.01 -5.34
N ALA A 67 2.44 -5.37 -6.05
CA ALA A 67 2.33 -6.65 -6.75
C ALA A 67 3.43 -6.83 -7.80
N ASN A 68 3.72 -5.78 -8.58
CA ASN A 68 4.80 -5.79 -9.57
C ASN A 68 6.18 -5.97 -8.93
N ARG A 69 6.44 -5.31 -7.79
CA ARG A 69 7.71 -5.49 -7.05
C ARG A 69 7.86 -6.92 -6.54
N VAL A 70 6.79 -7.52 -6.00
CA VAL A 70 6.83 -8.91 -5.53
C VAL A 70 7.05 -9.88 -6.70
N ALA A 71 6.35 -9.68 -7.82
CA ALA A 71 6.53 -10.50 -9.02
C ALA A 71 7.95 -10.39 -9.58
N ALA A 72 8.50 -9.17 -9.70
CA ALA A 72 9.87 -8.95 -10.14
C ALA A 72 10.90 -9.58 -9.20
N ALA A 73 10.69 -9.48 -7.88
CA ALA A 73 11.53 -10.14 -6.90
C ALA A 73 11.49 -11.67 -7.07
N ALA A 74 10.30 -12.26 -7.22
CA ALA A 74 10.13 -13.70 -7.44
C ALA A 74 10.85 -14.18 -8.71
N MET A 75 10.72 -13.44 -9.83
CA MET A 75 11.46 -13.74 -11.07
C MET A 75 12.98 -13.68 -10.85
N SER A 76 13.48 -12.65 -10.16
CA SER A 76 14.91 -12.52 -9.88
C SER A 76 15.46 -13.65 -8.99
N TYR A 77 14.66 -14.20 -8.08
CA TYR A 77 15.04 -15.36 -7.27
C TYR A 77 15.00 -16.64 -8.11
N ALA A 78 14.00 -16.82 -8.96
CA ALA A 78 13.90 -17.95 -9.88
C ALA A 78 15.11 -17.98 -10.84
N ASP A 79 15.50 -16.85 -11.43
CA ASP A 79 16.67 -16.76 -12.30
C ASP A 79 17.98 -17.07 -11.57
N ARG A 80 18.14 -16.53 -10.35
CA ARG A 80 19.32 -16.85 -9.52
C ARG A 80 19.38 -18.32 -9.14
N LEU A 81 18.24 -18.95 -8.89
CA LEU A 81 18.17 -20.38 -8.61
C LEU A 81 18.48 -21.21 -9.86
N ALA A 82 17.90 -20.85 -11.01
CA ALA A 82 18.18 -21.53 -12.28
C ALA A 82 19.67 -21.48 -12.65
N ASN A 83 20.33 -20.35 -12.41
CA ASN A 83 21.78 -20.21 -12.63
C ASN A 83 22.63 -21.04 -11.66
N ARG A 84 22.14 -21.32 -10.44
CA ARG A 84 22.85 -22.11 -9.42
C ARG A 84 22.49 -23.59 -9.43
N ALA A 85 21.33 -23.96 -9.98
CA ALA A 85 20.85 -25.33 -10.09
C ALA A 85 21.87 -26.31 -10.68
N PRO A 86 22.58 -26.02 -11.79
CA PRO A 86 23.57 -26.95 -12.34
C PRO A 86 24.74 -27.18 -11.37
N ILE A 87 25.24 -26.13 -10.72
CA ILE A 87 26.34 -26.24 -9.73
C ILE A 87 25.92 -27.06 -8.51
N ILE A 88 24.66 -26.91 -8.06
CA ILE A 88 24.14 -27.67 -6.92
C ILE A 88 24.00 -29.15 -7.29
N LEU A 89 23.50 -29.47 -8.49
CA LEU A 89 23.37 -30.84 -8.97
C LEU A 89 24.75 -31.50 -9.18
N GLU A 90 25.71 -30.78 -9.77
CA GLU A 90 27.07 -31.26 -10.01
C GLU A 90 27.86 -31.43 -8.70
N SER A 91 27.73 -30.51 -7.74
CA SER A 91 28.36 -30.67 -6.41
C SER A 91 27.76 -31.84 -5.64
N THR A 92 26.45 -32.08 -5.74
CA THR A 92 25.80 -33.23 -5.08
C THR A 92 26.25 -34.55 -5.70
N ASN A 93 26.34 -34.63 -7.03
CA ASN A 93 26.84 -35.82 -7.71
C ASN A 93 28.32 -36.08 -7.40
N THR A 94 29.17 -35.05 -7.43
CA THR A 94 30.60 -35.20 -7.12
C THR A 94 30.85 -35.61 -5.67
N VAL A 95 30.06 -35.12 -4.71
CA VAL A 95 30.12 -35.61 -3.31
C VAL A 95 29.67 -37.08 -3.24
N ARG A 96 28.61 -37.46 -3.96
CA ARG A 96 28.13 -38.85 -3.98
C ARG A 96 29.13 -39.81 -4.63
N GLU A 97 29.75 -39.39 -5.73
CA GLU A 97 30.82 -40.13 -6.41
C GLU A 97 32.08 -40.22 -5.54
N TYR A 98 32.51 -39.13 -4.91
CA TYR A 98 33.63 -39.13 -3.98
C TYR A 98 33.38 -40.06 -2.78
N ALA A 99 32.17 -40.02 -2.20
CA ALA A 99 31.78 -40.90 -1.08
C ALA A 99 31.79 -42.39 -1.46
N GLN A 100 31.67 -42.74 -2.75
CA GLN A 100 31.78 -44.13 -3.23
C GLN A 100 33.24 -44.61 -3.37
N THR A 101 34.22 -43.69 -3.43
CA THR A 101 35.66 -44.04 -3.47
C THR A 101 36.15 -44.58 -2.12
N ASP A 102 37.24 -45.35 -2.08
CA ASP A 102 37.79 -45.89 -0.82
C ASP A 102 38.22 -44.80 0.17
N ALA A 103 38.81 -43.71 -0.32
CA ALA A 103 39.20 -42.56 0.50
C ALA A 103 37.99 -41.79 1.05
N GLY A 104 36.95 -41.61 0.23
CA GLY A 104 35.70 -40.97 0.65
C GLY A 104 34.89 -41.83 1.60
N ARG A 105 34.81 -43.15 1.36
CA ARG A 105 34.18 -44.11 2.27
C ARG A 105 34.79 -44.05 3.66
N VAL A 106 36.11 -43.96 3.80
CA VAL A 106 36.77 -43.86 5.12
C VAL A 106 36.43 -42.55 5.84
N ARG A 107 36.36 -41.42 5.12
CA ARG A 107 35.97 -40.12 5.69
C ARG A 107 34.50 -40.04 6.08
N CYS A 108 33.61 -40.64 5.29
CA CYS A 108 32.17 -40.70 5.54
C CYS A 108 31.76 -41.81 6.53
N ARG A 109 32.60 -42.83 6.75
CA ARG A 109 32.34 -43.98 7.65
C ARG A 109 32.57 -43.73 9.12
N ALA A 110 33.00 -42.55 9.55
CA ALA A 110 33.04 -42.28 10.99
C ALA A 110 31.58 -42.36 11.49
N ALA A 111 31.16 -43.54 11.95
CA ALA A 111 29.79 -43.84 12.36
C ALA A 111 29.36 -42.85 13.45
N ASP A 112 30.32 -42.43 14.28
CA ASP A 112 30.19 -41.37 15.27
C ASP A 112 29.74 -40.02 14.67
N ARG A 113 30.13 -39.69 13.43
CA ARG A 113 29.69 -38.45 12.76
C ARG A 113 28.29 -38.56 12.17
N VAL A 114 27.93 -39.71 11.60
CA VAL A 114 26.57 -39.91 11.08
C VAL A 114 25.59 -39.92 12.24
N GLN A 115 25.90 -40.60 13.34
CA GLN A 115 25.14 -40.52 14.59
C GLN A 115 25.08 -39.10 15.15
N ALA A 116 26.18 -38.34 15.10
CA ALA A 116 26.17 -36.95 15.55
C ALA A 116 25.29 -36.04 14.68
N ILE A 117 25.20 -36.31 13.37
CA ILE A 117 24.31 -35.60 12.44
C ILE A 117 22.86 -35.99 12.70
N ASP A 118 22.55 -37.28 12.82
CA ASP A 118 21.19 -37.74 13.13
C ASP A 118 20.71 -37.19 14.47
N LEU A 119 21.58 -37.17 15.49
CA LEU A 119 21.29 -36.56 16.79
C LEU A 119 21.10 -35.04 16.70
N LEU A 120 21.84 -34.36 15.82
CA LEU A 120 21.69 -32.93 15.59
C LEU A 120 20.38 -32.63 14.87
N ASP A 121 20.01 -33.46 13.89
CA ASP A 121 18.80 -33.30 13.09
C ASP A 121 17.55 -33.55 13.96
N THR A 122 17.59 -34.55 14.84
CA THR A 122 16.53 -34.76 15.85
C THR A 122 16.40 -33.56 16.79
N ARG A 123 17.51 -32.96 17.23
CA ARG A 123 17.48 -31.76 18.09
C ARG A 123 16.91 -30.55 17.36
N LEU A 124 17.22 -30.40 16.06
CA LEU A 124 16.70 -29.30 15.24
C LEU A 124 15.20 -29.49 14.96
N ALA A 125 14.74 -30.72 14.69
CA ALA A 125 13.34 -31.05 14.52
C ALA A 125 12.53 -30.80 15.81
N GLU A 126 13.06 -31.19 16.98
CA GLU A 126 12.46 -30.90 18.28
C GLU A 126 12.41 -29.38 18.58
N ALA A 127 13.48 -28.65 18.26
CA ALA A 127 13.52 -27.19 18.41
C ALA A 127 12.55 -26.45 17.48
N ALA A 128 12.23 -27.03 16.31
CA ALA A 128 11.24 -26.51 15.38
C ALA A 128 9.80 -26.84 15.81
N ALA A 129 9.60 -27.95 16.52
CA ALA A 129 8.30 -28.38 17.06
C ALA A 129 7.91 -27.68 18.37
N ALA A 130 8.86 -27.04 19.07
CA ALA A 130 8.60 -26.33 20.32
C ALA A 130 7.65 -25.12 20.13
N PRO A 131 6.50 -25.08 20.84
CA PRO A 131 5.55 -23.97 20.73
C PRO A 131 6.15 -22.71 21.35
N GLY A 132 6.45 -21.71 20.51
CA GLY A 132 6.98 -20.40 20.94
C GLY A 132 8.23 -19.92 20.21
N ARG A 133 8.87 -20.75 19.37
CA ARG A 133 10.12 -20.37 18.66
C ARG A 133 9.90 -19.82 17.24
N ARG A 134 8.68 -19.44 16.86
CA ARG A 134 8.38 -18.85 15.54
C ARG A 134 8.65 -17.33 15.47
N ASP A 135 8.85 -16.67 16.61
CA ASP A 135 9.07 -15.22 16.70
C ASP A 135 10.53 -14.79 16.86
N ARG A 136 11.49 -15.71 16.79
CA ARG A 136 12.90 -15.32 16.79
C ARG A 136 13.29 -14.88 15.39
N ALA A 137 13.34 -13.56 15.18
CA ALA A 137 13.86 -12.95 13.96
C ALA A 137 15.17 -13.64 13.55
N VAL A 138 15.19 -14.20 12.33
CA VAL A 138 16.40 -14.73 11.71
C VAL A 138 17.41 -13.59 11.69
N PRO A 139 18.61 -13.74 12.29
CA PRO A 139 19.66 -12.74 12.15
C PRO A 139 19.91 -12.55 10.66
N ALA A 140 19.77 -11.33 10.16
CA ALA A 140 20.18 -11.02 8.80
C ALA A 140 21.64 -11.45 8.63
N ASP A 141 21.92 -12.21 7.58
CA ASP A 141 23.29 -12.59 7.22
C ASP A 141 24.14 -11.32 7.22
N ALA A 142 25.02 -11.20 8.21
CA ALA A 142 26.01 -10.14 8.23
C ALA A 142 26.82 -10.30 6.94
N ALA A 143 26.79 -9.26 6.10
CA ALA A 143 27.48 -9.24 4.83
C ALA A 143 28.90 -9.79 5.02
N ALA A 144 29.23 -10.85 4.27
CA ALA A 144 30.55 -11.44 4.31
C ALA A 144 31.61 -10.33 4.13
N PRO A 145 32.67 -10.29 4.95
CA PRO A 145 33.71 -9.30 4.78
C PRO A 145 34.25 -9.39 3.36
N ALA A 146 34.37 -8.24 2.70
CA ALA A 146 34.97 -8.16 1.38
C ALA A 146 36.41 -8.69 1.46
N SER A 147 36.63 -9.93 1.03
CA SER A 147 37.97 -10.45 0.78
C SER A 147 38.52 -9.72 -0.45
N GLY A 148 39.18 -8.59 -0.20
CA GLY A 148 39.68 -7.69 -1.22
C GLY A 148 41.15 -7.36 -1.01
N ARG A 149 41.99 -8.26 -1.53
CA ARG A 149 43.41 -8.13 -1.91
C ARG A 149 44.48 -8.12 -0.81
#